data_AF-A0A2V8AW28-F1
#
_entry.id   AF-A0A2V8AW28-F1
#
_cell.length_a   1.000
_cell.length_b   1.000
_cell.length_c   1.000
_cell.angle_alpha   90.00
_cell.angle_beta   90.00
_cell.angle_gamma   90.00
#
_symmetry.space_group_name_H-M   'P 1'
#
loop_
_entity.id
_entity.type
_entity.pdbx_description
1 polymer ?
#
loop_
_entity_poly.entity_id
_entity_poly.type
_entity_poly.pdbx_seq_one_letter_code
_entity_poly.pdbx_strand_id
1 'polypeptide(L)'
;MTDRHAGARVLDVSTLAPGGFGYRSLMWWGTLGLVLIESTMFALVIGTYFYLRTRNSYWPPQNIAPPDLRWGTLNLVVMLASGVPNELAKKAAGRIDLRRVRLWLVVCLLFGVAFNTIRALEFTTLNVTFSNDAYGSIVWLLLGLHTTHIATDVVDTGVLTALMFIGPVEEQRFVDVEENAVYWYFVVLTWLPIYGVIYWAPRIIS
;
A
#
# COMPACT_ATOMS: atom_id res chain seq x y z
N MET A 1 37.63 33.79 -29.42
CA MET A 1 37.19 33.85 -28.02
C MET A 1 36.05 32.85 -27.88
N THR A 2 36.27 31.85 -27.05
CA THR A 2 35.52 30.59 -26.94
C THR A 2 34.17 30.79 -26.27
N ASP A 3 33.07 30.38 -26.91
CA ASP A 3 31.85 29.97 -26.22
C ASP A 3 31.42 28.58 -26.69
N ARG A 4 31.95 27.58 -25.99
CA ARG A 4 31.44 26.21 -25.99
C ARG A 4 30.31 26.14 -24.96
N HIS A 5 29.12 26.59 -25.33
CA HIS A 5 27.93 26.12 -24.64
C HIS A 5 27.62 24.72 -25.17
N ALA A 6 28.19 23.71 -24.50
CA ALA A 6 27.74 22.34 -24.59
C ALA A 6 26.28 22.31 -24.13
N GLY A 7 25.35 22.54 -25.07
CA GLY A 7 23.92 22.42 -24.82
C GLY A 7 23.66 21.02 -24.31
N ALA A 8 23.23 20.91 -23.06
CA ALA A 8 22.78 19.65 -22.50
C ALA A 8 21.80 19.04 -23.52
N ARG A 9 22.04 17.78 -23.93
CA ARG A 9 21.11 17.02 -24.77
C ARG A 9 19.82 16.87 -23.96
N VAL A 10 18.91 17.83 -24.10
CA VAL A 10 17.56 17.71 -23.58
C VAL A 10 16.91 16.63 -24.44
N LEU A 11 16.71 15.47 -23.82
CA LEU A 11 16.06 14.34 -24.46
C LEU A 11 14.59 14.71 -24.64
N ASP A 12 14.19 14.93 -25.89
CA ASP A 12 12.80 15.25 -26.24
C ASP A 12 11.94 13.99 -26.12
N VAL A 13 11.15 13.94 -25.05
CA VAL A 13 10.27 12.82 -24.69
C VAL A 13 8.81 13.06 -25.08
N SER A 14 8.50 14.15 -25.79
CA SER A 14 7.14 14.50 -26.21
C SER A 14 6.51 13.51 -27.20
N THR A 15 7.33 12.63 -27.80
CA THR A 15 6.92 11.64 -28.80
C THR A 15 6.69 10.24 -28.23
N LEU A 16 6.91 10.02 -26.93
CA LEU A 16 6.58 8.76 -26.29
C LEU A 16 5.06 8.58 -26.25
N ALA A 17 4.57 7.43 -26.73
CA ALA A 17 3.15 7.13 -26.72
C ALA A 17 2.59 7.23 -25.29
N PRO A 18 1.54 8.04 -25.04
CA PRO A 18 0.98 8.23 -23.70
C PRO A 18 0.39 6.95 -23.05
N GLY A 19 0.20 5.87 -23.82
CA GLY A 19 -0.56 4.68 -23.42
C GLY A 19 0.18 3.34 -23.59
N GLY A 20 1.47 3.28 -23.26
CA GLY A 20 2.18 1.99 -23.20
C GLY A 20 1.81 1.19 -21.95
N PHE A 21 1.66 -0.13 -22.05
CA PHE A 21 1.54 -1.00 -20.88
C PHE A 21 2.93 -1.30 -20.28
N GLY A 22 3.00 -1.41 -18.95
CA GLY A 22 4.22 -1.79 -18.22
C GLY A 22 5.37 -0.77 -18.32
N TYR A 23 6.61 -1.25 -18.43
CA TYR A 23 7.85 -0.42 -18.38
C TYR A 23 7.98 0.65 -19.48
N ARG A 24 7.09 0.61 -20.49
CA ARG A 24 7.02 1.59 -21.57
C ARG A 24 6.18 2.81 -21.21
N SER A 25 5.36 2.72 -20.16
CA SER A 25 4.56 3.83 -19.63
C SER A 25 5.44 4.72 -18.73
N LEU A 26 5.25 6.04 -18.81
CA LEU A 26 5.89 6.98 -17.88
C LEU A 26 5.32 6.81 -16.46
N MET A 27 4.03 6.50 -16.34
CA MET A 27 3.38 6.30 -15.05
C MET A 27 3.95 5.11 -14.30
N TRP A 28 4.36 4.03 -14.98
CA TRP A 28 5.02 2.88 -14.38
C TRP A 28 6.31 3.27 -13.64
N TRP A 29 7.15 4.13 -14.23
CA TRP A 29 8.35 4.64 -13.58
C TRP A 29 8.03 5.61 -12.44
N GLY A 30 6.98 6.42 -12.58
CA GLY A 30 6.47 7.26 -11.51
C GLY A 30 6.03 6.44 -10.29
N THR A 31 5.22 5.40 -10.52
CA THR A 31 4.75 4.46 -9.50
C THR A 31 5.90 3.71 -8.85
N LEU A 32 6.91 3.26 -9.62
CA LEU A 32 8.12 2.65 -9.06
C LEU A 32 8.88 3.61 -8.14
N GLY A 33 9.03 4.88 -8.55
CA GLY A 33 9.66 5.92 -7.74
C GLY A 33 8.90 6.19 -6.44
N LEU A 34 7.57 6.27 -6.51
CA LEU A 34 6.71 6.41 -5.33
C LEU A 34 6.87 5.21 -4.38
N VAL A 35 6.80 3.99 -4.91
CA VAL A 35 7.00 2.74 -4.15
C VAL A 35 8.35 2.74 -3.44
N LEU A 36 9.43 3.22 -4.08
CA LEU A 36 10.75 3.35 -3.45
C LEU A 36 10.76 4.34 -2.28
N ILE A 37 10.12 5.50 -2.44
CA ILE A 37 10.01 6.51 -1.39
C ILE A 37 9.21 5.96 -0.20
N GLU A 38 8.06 5.37 -0.47
CA GLU A 38 7.19 4.80 0.55
C GLU A 38 7.84 3.60 1.25
N SER A 39 8.53 2.73 0.49
CA SER A 39 9.33 1.62 1.04
C SER A 39 10.38 2.14 2.02
N THR A 40 11.09 3.21 1.65
CA THR A 40 12.12 3.81 2.50
C THR A 40 11.50 4.38 3.78
N MET A 41 10.35 5.05 3.67
CA MET A 41 9.60 5.53 4.82
C MET A 41 9.21 4.37 5.77
N PHE A 42 8.57 3.30 5.28
CA PHE A 42 8.22 2.14 6.11
C PHE A 42 9.45 1.50 6.74
N ALA A 43 10.54 1.34 5.99
CA ALA A 43 11.80 0.79 6.49
C ALA A 43 12.39 1.64 7.64
N LEU A 44 12.36 2.97 7.51
CA LEU A 44 12.84 3.88 8.56
C LEU A 44 11.98 3.85 9.82
N VAL A 45 10.65 3.75 9.68
CA VAL A 45 9.75 3.64 10.83
C VAL A 45 9.92 2.29 11.53
N ILE A 46 10.08 1.19 10.77
CA ILE A 46 10.43 -0.13 11.33
C ILE A 46 11.81 -0.10 11.99
N GLY A 47 12.80 0.56 11.38
CA GLY A 47 14.11 0.78 12.00
C GLY A 47 14.01 1.52 13.33
N THR A 48 13.14 2.53 13.39
CA THR A 48 12.85 3.30 14.61
C THR A 48 12.20 2.43 15.68
N TYR A 49 11.28 1.53 15.32
CA TYR A 49 10.72 0.53 16.23
C TYR A 49 11.81 -0.30 16.91
N PHE A 50 12.74 -0.87 16.14
CA PHE A 50 13.81 -1.69 16.70
C PHE A 50 14.80 -0.85 17.51
N TYR A 51 15.11 0.37 17.07
CA TYR A 51 15.91 1.31 17.86
C TYR A 51 15.27 1.56 19.23
N LEU A 52 13.98 1.90 19.29
CA LEU A 52 13.26 2.13 20.54
C LEU A 52 13.25 0.87 21.43
N ARG A 53 13.10 -0.32 20.85
CA ARG A 53 13.24 -1.59 21.60
C ARG A 53 14.62 -1.75 22.23
N THR A 54 15.70 -1.29 21.60
CA THR A 54 17.05 -1.36 22.23
C THR A 54 17.24 -0.37 23.39
N ARG A 55 16.41 0.67 23.45
CA ARG A 55 16.47 1.71 24.50
C ARG A 55 15.59 1.39 25.71
N ASN A 56 14.72 0.39 25.61
CA ASN A 56 13.78 0.01 26.65
C ASN A 56 14.02 -1.44 27.07
N SER A 57 14.00 -1.72 28.37
CA SER A 57 14.28 -3.07 28.90
C SER A 57 13.15 -4.07 28.64
N TYR A 58 11.92 -3.57 28.50
CA TYR A 58 10.72 -4.36 28.20
C TYR A 58 10.05 -3.83 26.95
N TRP A 59 9.58 -4.73 26.08
CA TRP A 59 8.93 -4.36 24.83
C TRP A 59 7.85 -5.40 24.46
N PRO A 60 6.60 -5.20 24.88
CA PRO A 60 6.01 -3.95 25.37
C PRO A 60 6.43 -3.54 26.80
N PRO A 61 6.20 -2.28 27.22
CA PRO A 61 6.36 -1.87 28.61
C PRO A 61 5.58 -2.75 29.61
N GLN A 62 6.05 -2.81 30.85
CA GLN A 62 5.42 -3.65 31.89
C GLN A 62 3.93 -3.35 32.03
N ASN A 63 3.11 -4.41 32.13
CA ASN A 63 1.64 -4.39 32.20
C ASN A 63 0.90 -4.06 30.89
N ILE A 64 1.60 -3.95 29.76
CA ILE A 64 0.97 -3.83 28.44
C ILE A 64 1.07 -5.20 27.74
N ALA A 65 -0.08 -5.82 27.47
CA ALA A 65 -0.12 -7.02 26.63
C ALA A 65 0.17 -6.67 25.16
N PRO A 66 0.81 -7.54 24.38
CA PRO A 66 0.91 -7.34 22.93
C PRO A 66 -0.48 -7.28 22.26
N PRO A 67 -0.65 -6.50 21.17
CA PRO A 67 -1.91 -6.45 20.41
C PRO A 67 -2.43 -7.83 20.03
N ASP A 68 -3.75 -8.04 20.06
CA ASP A 68 -4.37 -9.35 19.81
C ASP A 68 -4.00 -9.89 18.43
N LEU A 69 -3.47 -11.12 18.40
CA LEU A 69 -3.05 -11.80 17.18
C LEU A 69 -4.23 -12.08 16.24
N ARG A 70 -5.44 -12.25 16.79
CA ARG A 70 -6.64 -12.60 16.02
C ARG A 70 -6.98 -11.52 14.99
N TRP A 71 -6.96 -10.25 15.40
CA TRP A 71 -7.23 -9.12 14.52
C TRP A 71 -6.16 -8.97 13.43
N GLY A 72 -4.89 -9.01 13.82
CA GLY A 72 -3.77 -8.94 12.86
C GLY A 72 -3.78 -10.08 11.85
N THR A 73 -4.06 -11.32 12.30
CA THR A 73 -4.13 -12.51 11.45
C THR A 73 -5.33 -12.43 10.50
N LEU A 74 -6.50 -12.00 10.99
CA LEU A 74 -7.69 -11.83 10.16
C LEU A 74 -7.44 -10.80 9.05
N ASN A 75 -6.86 -9.65 9.37
CA ASN A 75 -6.46 -8.64 8.39
C ASN A 75 -5.45 -9.18 7.38
N LEU A 76 -4.43 -9.93 7.85
CA LEU A 76 -3.46 -10.57 6.97
C LEU A 76 -4.13 -11.53 5.98
N VAL A 77 -5.04 -12.40 6.44
CA VAL A 77 -5.74 -13.36 5.59
C VAL A 77 -6.60 -12.64 4.55
N VAL A 78 -7.37 -11.61 4.95
CA VAL A 78 -8.20 -10.82 4.03
C VAL A 78 -7.33 -10.17 2.94
N MET A 79 -6.17 -9.62 3.32
CA MET A 79 -5.30 -8.93 2.40
C MET A 79 -4.52 -9.88 1.46
N LEU A 80 -4.14 -11.06 1.93
CA LEU A 80 -3.58 -12.09 1.05
C LEU A 80 -4.64 -12.64 0.08
N ALA A 81 -5.88 -12.84 0.56
CA ALA A 81 -6.99 -13.30 -0.26
C ALA A 81 -7.37 -12.27 -1.35
N SER A 82 -7.24 -10.98 -1.08
CA SER A 82 -7.51 -9.92 -2.07
C SER A 82 -6.52 -9.90 -3.24
N GLY A 83 -5.37 -10.58 -3.13
CA GLY A 83 -4.42 -10.73 -4.24
C GLY A 83 -5.02 -11.45 -5.47
N VAL A 84 -5.96 -12.38 -5.25
CA VAL A 84 -6.63 -13.12 -6.34
C VAL A 84 -7.51 -12.21 -7.20
N PRO A 85 -8.51 -11.48 -6.68
CA PRO A 85 -9.32 -10.58 -7.49
C PRO A 85 -8.48 -9.46 -8.11
N ASN A 86 -7.42 -9.01 -7.43
CA ASN A 86 -6.52 -8.01 -7.97
C ASN A 86 -5.77 -8.50 -9.23
N GLU A 87 -5.21 -9.72 -9.19
CA GLU A 87 -4.59 -10.33 -10.39
C GLU A 87 -5.59 -10.57 -11.52
N LEU A 88 -6.84 -10.90 -11.18
CA LEU A 88 -7.91 -11.09 -12.17
C LEU A 88 -8.36 -9.76 -12.79
N ALA A 89 -8.40 -8.66 -12.02
CA ALA A 89 -8.62 -7.32 -12.52
C ALA A 89 -7.51 -6.91 -13.50
N LYS A 90 -6.25 -7.10 -13.11
CA LYS A 90 -5.08 -6.84 -13.95
C LYS A 90 -5.12 -7.61 -15.27
N LYS A 91 -5.36 -8.93 -15.22
CA LYS A 91 -5.47 -9.76 -16.44
C LYS A 91 -6.63 -9.35 -17.34
N ALA A 92 -7.75 -8.94 -16.76
CA ALA A 92 -8.89 -8.43 -17.52
C ALA A 92 -8.54 -7.09 -18.19
N ALA A 93 -7.80 -6.22 -17.49
CA ALA A 93 -7.40 -4.93 -18.00
C ALA A 93 -6.44 -5.04 -19.19
N GLY A 94 -5.42 -5.89 -19.11
CA GLY A 94 -4.50 -6.17 -20.22
C GLY A 94 -5.17 -6.85 -21.44
N ARG A 95 -6.39 -7.37 -21.28
CA ARG A 95 -7.22 -7.90 -22.38
C ARG A 95 -8.30 -6.93 -22.85
N ILE A 96 -8.37 -5.73 -22.25
CA ILE A 96 -9.38 -4.71 -22.53
C ILE A 96 -10.81 -5.29 -22.33
N ASP A 97 -10.98 -6.23 -21.40
CA ASP A 97 -12.28 -6.85 -21.07
C ASP A 97 -13.01 -6.01 -20.03
N LEU A 98 -13.74 -5.00 -20.50
CA LEU A 98 -14.44 -4.04 -19.65
C LEU A 98 -15.41 -4.69 -18.66
N ARG A 99 -16.11 -5.76 -19.07
CA ARG A 99 -17.09 -6.43 -18.20
C ARG A 99 -16.40 -7.09 -17.01
N ARG A 100 -15.26 -7.76 -17.25
CA ARG A 100 -14.49 -8.39 -16.19
C ARG A 100 -13.76 -7.37 -15.31
N VAL A 101 -13.21 -6.31 -15.91
CA VAL A 101 -12.57 -5.22 -15.14
C VAL A 101 -13.57 -4.63 -14.14
N ARG A 102 -14.78 -4.26 -14.59
CA ARG A 102 -15.84 -3.73 -13.72
C ARG A 102 -16.18 -4.69 -12.57
N LEU A 103 -16.33 -5.98 -12.86
CA LEU A 103 -16.62 -6.98 -11.83
C LEU A 103 -15.50 -7.06 -10.80
N TRP A 104 -14.25 -7.21 -11.25
CA TRP A 104 -13.13 -7.44 -10.34
C TRP A 104 -12.74 -6.19 -9.56
N LEU A 105 -12.86 -4.98 -10.13
CA LEU A 105 -12.67 -3.73 -9.40
C LEU A 105 -13.66 -3.57 -8.24
N VAL A 106 -14.94 -3.91 -8.46
CA VAL A 106 -15.94 -3.91 -7.37
C VAL A 106 -15.54 -4.92 -6.28
N VAL A 107 -15.07 -6.11 -6.65
CA VAL A 107 -14.60 -7.11 -5.68
C VAL A 107 -13.37 -6.59 -4.91
N CYS A 108 -12.38 -5.99 -5.59
CA CYS A 108 -11.22 -5.37 -4.94
C CYS A 108 -11.63 -4.29 -3.95
N LEU A 109 -12.57 -3.41 -4.33
CA LEU A 109 -13.11 -2.38 -3.46
C LEU A 109 -13.74 -2.96 -2.19
N LEU A 110 -14.51 -4.04 -2.31
CA LEU A 110 -15.10 -4.73 -1.16
C LEU A 110 -14.04 -5.30 -0.21
N PHE A 111 -12.95 -5.86 -0.74
CA PHE A 111 -11.83 -6.33 0.08
C PHE A 111 -11.14 -5.18 0.83
N GLY A 112 -10.89 -4.05 0.17
CA GLY A 112 -10.29 -2.88 0.80
C GLY A 112 -11.18 -2.26 1.89
N VAL A 113 -12.50 -2.21 1.67
CA VAL A 113 -13.47 -1.78 2.69
C VAL A 113 -13.52 -2.78 3.86
N ALA A 114 -13.51 -4.08 3.58
CA ALA A 114 -13.49 -5.12 4.62
C ALA A 114 -12.23 -5.01 5.49
N PHE A 115 -11.06 -4.83 4.88
CA PHE A 115 -9.81 -4.62 5.62
C PHE A 115 -9.89 -3.39 6.54
N ASN A 116 -10.31 -2.23 6.00
CA ASN A 116 -10.42 -1.00 6.81
C ASN A 116 -11.45 -1.15 7.94
N THR A 117 -12.54 -1.88 7.71
CA THR A 117 -13.55 -2.14 8.75
C THR A 117 -12.97 -2.99 9.88
N ILE A 118 -12.27 -4.07 9.55
CA ILE A 118 -11.60 -4.93 10.55
C ILE A 118 -10.54 -4.14 11.31
N ARG A 119 -9.75 -3.32 10.61
CA ARG A 119 -8.75 -2.42 11.23
C ARG A 119 -9.38 -1.38 12.15
N ALA A 120 -10.52 -0.79 11.79
CA ALA A 120 -11.23 0.15 12.65
C ALA A 120 -11.75 -0.53 13.92
N LEU A 121 -12.27 -1.75 13.82
CA LEU A 121 -12.66 -2.55 14.99
C LEU A 121 -11.46 -2.88 15.88
N GLU A 122 -10.35 -3.30 15.27
CA GLU A 122 -9.10 -3.54 15.99
C GLU A 122 -8.64 -2.31 16.78
N PHE A 123 -8.71 -1.11 16.19
CA PHE A 123 -8.37 0.14 16.86
C PHE A 123 -9.19 0.42 18.12
N THR A 124 -10.44 -0.02 18.18
CA THR A 124 -11.27 0.11 19.40
C THR A 124 -10.86 -0.86 20.51
N THR A 125 -10.11 -1.91 20.17
CA THR A 125 -9.65 -2.95 21.10
C THR A 125 -8.15 -2.88 21.40
N LEU A 126 -7.42 -1.94 20.77
CA LEU A 126 -6.01 -1.72 21.05
C LEU A 126 -5.84 -1.29 22.50
N ASN A 127 -5.02 -2.05 23.23
CA ASN A 127 -4.70 -1.80 24.62
C ASN A 127 -3.50 -0.84 24.80
N VAL A 128 -3.15 -0.11 23.74
CA VAL A 128 -2.10 0.90 23.72
C VAL A 128 -2.64 2.21 23.17
N THR A 129 -2.23 3.33 23.74
CA THR A 129 -2.57 4.67 23.27
C THR A 129 -1.34 5.33 22.66
N PHE A 130 -1.52 6.09 21.58
CA PHE A 130 -0.43 6.76 20.87
C PHE A 130 0.39 7.74 21.73
N SER A 131 -0.16 8.24 22.83
CA SER A 131 0.45 9.25 23.70
C SER A 131 1.07 8.71 24.99
N ASN A 132 0.90 7.42 25.31
CA ASN A 132 1.30 6.90 26.61
C ASN A 132 2.82 6.72 26.74
N ASP A 133 3.44 6.11 25.75
CA ASP A 133 4.85 5.76 25.75
C ASP A 133 5.37 5.54 24.32
N ALA A 134 6.69 5.30 24.22
CA ALA A 134 7.36 5.07 22.95
C ALA A 134 6.83 3.85 22.18
N TYR A 135 6.37 2.79 22.86
CA TYR A 135 5.79 1.61 22.24
C TYR A 135 4.43 1.92 21.62
N GLY A 136 3.54 2.57 22.38
CA GLY A 136 2.25 3.03 21.90
C GLY A 136 2.38 3.97 20.71
N SER A 137 3.27 4.97 20.78
CA SER A 137 3.50 5.90 19.68
C SER A 137 3.94 5.20 18.38
N ILE A 138 4.92 4.28 18.46
CA ILE A 138 5.45 3.63 17.24
C ILE A 138 4.48 2.59 16.67
N VAL A 139 3.71 1.89 17.52
CA VAL A 139 2.65 0.96 17.08
C VAL A 139 1.56 1.72 16.34
N TRP A 140 1.06 2.82 16.90
CA TRP A 140 0.06 3.67 16.25
C TRP A 140 0.58 4.32 14.98
N LEU A 141 1.85 4.73 14.94
CA LEU A 141 2.45 5.28 13.73
C LEU A 141 2.50 4.23 12.60
N LEU A 142 2.98 3.02 12.86
CA LEU A 142 3.04 1.94 11.86
C LEU A 142 1.65 1.51 11.39
N LEU A 143 0.75 1.24 12.33
CA LEU A 143 -0.62 0.81 11.99
C LEU A 143 -1.39 1.92 11.29
N GLY A 144 -1.31 3.16 11.78
CA GLY A 144 -1.96 4.33 11.21
C GLY A 144 -1.46 4.61 9.80
N LEU A 145 -0.14 4.66 9.60
CA LEU A 145 0.47 4.91 8.30
C LEU A 145 0.00 3.89 7.26
N HIS A 146 0.05 2.59 7.58
CA HIS A 146 -0.44 1.55 6.69
C HIS A 146 -1.94 1.63 6.43
N THR A 147 -2.73 1.94 7.46
CA THR A 147 -4.19 2.11 7.32
C THR A 147 -4.51 3.26 6.37
N THR A 148 -3.80 4.39 6.48
CA THR A 148 -3.95 5.53 5.57
C THR A 148 -3.62 5.14 4.12
N HIS A 149 -2.58 4.33 3.87
CA HIS A 149 -2.28 3.88 2.51
C HIS A 149 -3.42 3.05 1.92
N ILE A 150 -3.97 2.10 2.69
CA ILE A 150 -5.11 1.29 2.24
C ILE A 150 -6.36 2.15 2.06
N ALA A 151 -6.60 3.14 2.92
CA ALA A 151 -7.72 4.06 2.75
C ALA A 151 -7.60 4.87 1.45
N THR A 152 -6.40 5.38 1.14
CA THR A 152 -6.13 6.07 -0.13
C THR A 152 -6.33 5.14 -1.32
N ASP A 153 -5.84 3.90 -1.25
CA ASP A 153 -6.03 2.90 -2.32
C ASP A 153 -7.50 2.52 -2.53
N VAL A 154 -8.30 2.42 -1.46
CA VAL A 154 -9.75 2.22 -1.55
C VAL A 154 -10.44 3.38 -2.27
N VAL A 155 -10.02 4.62 -1.99
CA VAL A 155 -10.55 5.81 -2.68
C VAL A 155 -10.16 5.78 -4.15
N ASP A 156 -8.88 5.53 -4.47
CA ASP A 156 -8.39 5.43 -5.85
C ASP A 156 -9.12 4.34 -6.64
N THR A 157 -9.18 3.12 -6.09
CA THR A 157 -9.93 2.00 -6.65
C THR A 157 -11.41 2.35 -6.82
N GLY A 158 -12.02 3.06 -5.88
CA GLY A 158 -13.41 3.51 -5.95
C GLY A 158 -13.65 4.51 -7.08
N VAL A 159 -12.76 5.49 -7.24
CA VAL A 159 -12.80 6.47 -8.34
C VAL A 159 -12.62 5.75 -9.68
N LEU A 160 -11.61 4.89 -9.80
CA LEU A 160 -11.34 4.13 -11.02
C LEU A 160 -12.52 3.20 -11.38
N THR A 161 -13.13 2.56 -10.37
CA THR A 161 -14.35 1.77 -10.53
C THR A 161 -15.46 2.64 -11.12
N ALA A 162 -15.77 3.80 -10.52
CA ALA A 162 -16.81 4.70 -11.00
C ALA A 162 -16.55 5.16 -12.45
N LEU A 163 -15.30 5.54 -12.75
CA LEU A 163 -14.84 5.91 -14.09
C LEU A 163 -14.99 4.78 -15.11
N MET A 164 -14.83 3.51 -14.69
CA MET A 164 -15.09 2.37 -15.57
C MET A 164 -16.58 2.15 -15.86
N PHE A 165 -17.49 2.68 -15.04
CA PHE A 165 -18.95 2.60 -15.28
C PHE A 165 -19.51 3.82 -16.03
N ILE A 166 -18.83 4.98 -15.99
CA ILE A 166 -19.34 6.25 -16.54
C ILE A 166 -18.64 6.60 -17.87
N GLY A 167 -19.42 6.71 -18.94
CA GLY A 167 -18.99 7.26 -20.24
C GLY A 167 -18.15 6.30 -21.11
N PRO A 168 -17.61 6.79 -22.24
CA PRO A 168 -16.70 6.02 -23.06
C PRO A 168 -15.41 5.75 -22.27
N VAL A 169 -15.03 4.47 -22.19
CA VAL A 169 -13.82 4.04 -21.50
C VAL A 169 -12.66 4.09 -22.48
N GLU A 170 -11.73 5.00 -22.23
CA GLU A 170 -10.48 5.12 -22.99
C GLU A 170 -9.52 3.98 -22.64
N GLU A 171 -8.67 3.59 -23.60
CA GLU A 171 -7.68 2.51 -23.40
C GLU A 171 -6.73 2.81 -22.24
N GLN A 172 -6.40 4.09 -22.01
CA GLN A 172 -5.58 4.55 -20.90
C GLN A 172 -6.13 4.12 -19.54
N ARG A 173 -7.46 4.04 -19.37
CA ARG A 173 -8.06 3.61 -18.10
C ARG A 173 -7.76 2.15 -17.77
N PHE A 174 -7.54 1.31 -18.78
CA PHE A 174 -7.12 -0.07 -18.57
C PHE A 174 -5.67 -0.15 -18.12
N VAL A 175 -4.82 0.77 -18.57
CA VAL A 175 -3.45 0.93 -18.06
C VAL A 175 -3.50 1.34 -16.58
N ASP A 176 -4.35 2.30 -16.22
CA ASP A 176 -4.54 2.74 -14.83
C ASP A 176 -4.95 1.57 -13.90
N VAL A 177 -5.81 0.66 -14.36
CA VAL A 177 -6.20 -0.55 -13.59
C VAL A 177 -5.03 -1.49 -13.39
N GLU A 178 -4.17 -1.67 -14.40
CA GLU A 178 -2.98 -2.50 -14.25
C GLU A 178 -1.98 -1.86 -13.26
N GLU A 179 -1.83 -0.54 -13.28
CA GLU A 179 -0.93 0.18 -12.38
C GLU A 179 -1.45 0.18 -10.94
N ASN A 180 -2.75 0.40 -10.73
CA ASN A 180 -3.41 0.26 -9.43
C ASN A 180 -3.21 -1.17 -8.86
N ALA A 181 -3.33 -2.19 -9.70
CA ALA A 181 -3.05 -3.57 -9.31
C ALA A 181 -1.59 -3.78 -8.85
N VAL A 182 -0.63 -3.18 -9.56
CA VAL A 182 0.79 -3.24 -9.17
C VAL A 182 1.04 -2.53 -7.84
N TYR A 183 0.42 -1.37 -7.61
CA TYR A 183 0.53 -0.65 -6.34
C TYR A 183 -0.08 -1.44 -5.18
N TRP A 184 -1.21 -2.11 -5.37
CA TRP A 184 -1.80 -2.98 -4.35
C TRP A 184 -0.86 -4.09 -3.90
N TYR A 185 -0.07 -4.68 -4.81
CA TYR A 185 0.93 -5.69 -4.42
C TYR A 185 2.00 -5.12 -3.49
N PHE A 186 2.41 -3.87 -3.69
CA PHE A 186 3.31 -3.18 -2.77
C PHE A 186 2.67 -2.99 -1.40
N VAL A 187 1.42 -2.54 -1.35
CA VAL A 187 0.67 -2.42 -0.08
C VAL A 187 0.59 -3.77 0.63
N VAL A 188 0.27 -4.85 -0.10
CA VAL A 188 0.24 -6.21 0.45
C VAL A 188 1.61 -6.62 1.02
N LEU A 189 2.68 -6.34 0.28
CA LEU A 189 4.06 -6.67 0.67
C LEU A 189 4.49 -5.91 1.94
N THR A 190 4.15 -4.63 2.08
CA THR A 190 4.53 -3.81 3.24
C THR A 190 3.85 -4.27 4.54
N TRP A 191 2.66 -4.88 4.46
CA TRP A 191 2.01 -5.40 5.66
C TRP A 191 2.76 -6.56 6.29
N LEU A 192 3.42 -7.43 5.51
CA LEU A 192 4.08 -8.62 6.05
C LEU A 192 5.12 -8.29 7.15
N PRO A 193 6.08 -7.37 6.92
CA PRO A 193 7.00 -6.97 7.97
C PRO A 193 6.30 -6.21 9.11
N ILE A 194 5.29 -5.37 8.82
CA ILE A 194 4.54 -4.66 9.86
C ILE A 194 3.80 -5.66 10.78
N TYR A 195 3.16 -6.68 10.20
CA TYR A 195 2.49 -7.74 10.93
C TYR A 195 3.49 -8.50 11.83
N GLY A 196 4.66 -8.84 11.28
CA GLY A 196 5.74 -9.44 12.07
C GLY A 196 6.18 -8.55 13.24
N VAL A 197 6.37 -7.26 13.00
CA VAL A 197 6.85 -6.29 13.99
C VAL A 197 5.81 -5.96 15.06
N ILE A 198 4.53 -5.82 14.70
CA ILE A 198 3.49 -5.41 15.65
C ILE A 198 2.96 -6.60 16.45
N TYR A 199 2.74 -7.75 15.81
CA TYR A 199 2.06 -8.87 16.45
C TYR A 199 3.02 -9.97 16.92
N TRP A 200 4.13 -10.21 16.23
CA TRP A 200 5.06 -11.29 16.61
C TRP A 200 6.24 -10.82 17.43
N ALA A 201 6.89 -9.73 17.03
CA ALA A 201 8.08 -9.25 17.72
C ALA A 201 7.87 -9.06 19.23
N PRO A 202 6.81 -8.38 19.73
CA PRO A 202 6.62 -8.19 21.17
C PRO A 202 6.26 -9.47 21.94
N ARG A 203 6.09 -10.61 21.25
CA ARG A 203 5.89 -11.93 21.85
C ARG A 203 7.17 -12.78 21.88
N ILE A 204 8.17 -12.40 21.09
CA ILE A 204 9.41 -13.15 20.89
C ILE A 204 10.60 -12.42 21.52
N ILE A 205 10.64 -11.08 21.43
CA ILE A 205 11.77 -10.24 21.84
C ILE A 205 11.53 -9.48 23.16
N SER A 206 10.40 -9.75 23.81
CA SER A 206 9.96 -9.18 25.09
C SER A 206 10.83 -9.61 26.26
#